data_AF-A0A6C0B1G3-F1
#
_entry.id   AF-A0A6C0B1G3-F1
#
_cell.length_a   1.000
_cell.length_b   1.000
_cell.length_c   1.000
_cell.angle_alpha   90.00
_cell.angle_beta   90.00
_cell.angle_gamma   90.00
#
_symmetry.space_group_name_H-M   'P 1'
#
loop_
_entity.id
_entity.type
_entity.pdbx_description
1 polymer ?
#
loop_
_entity_poly.entity_id
_entity_poly.type
_entity_poly.pdbx_seq_one_letter_code
_entity_poly.pdbx_strand_id
1 'polypeptide(L)' 'MEYDSVVSSVISAFQKRAEIGQVKYGKTLDRNDLTFLQWIQHAQEELMDGILYLEKIKQLAESQTLVAVREAAHAGHNT' A
#
# COMPACT_ATOMS: atom_id res chain seq x y z
N MET A 1 14.96 16.64 17.97
CA MET A 1 15.15 16.55 16.51
C MET A 1 13.78 16.66 15.90
N GLU A 2 13.58 17.52 14.91
CA GLU A 2 12.29 17.73 14.25
C GLU A 2 12.40 17.20 12.82
N TYR A 3 11.41 16.40 12.40
CA TYR A 3 11.33 15.85 11.04
C TYR A 3 10.32 16.66 10.23
N ASP A 4 10.48 16.70 8.91
CA ASP A 4 9.47 17.30 8.04
C ASP A 4 8.12 16.56 8.11
N SER A 5 7.11 17.15 7.48
CA SER A 5 5.74 16.62 7.49
C SER A 5 5.61 15.28 6.78
N VAL A 6 6.45 14.98 5.78
CA VAL A 6 6.42 13.72 5.03
C VAL A 6 6.94 12.59 5.91
N VAL A 7 8.12 12.77 6.50
CA VAL A 7 8.72 11.79 7.41
C VAL A 7 7.83 11.57 8.62
N SER A 8 7.30 12.65 9.21
CA SER A 8 6.39 12.57 10.36
C SER A 8 5.11 11.80 10.04
N SER A 9 4.54 12.00 8.84
CA SER A 9 3.36 11.26 8.37
C SER A 9 3.64 9.76 8.23
N VAL A 10 4.78 9.40 7.65
CA VAL A 10 5.19 7.99 7.48
C VAL A 10 5.39 7.31 8.84
N ILE A 11 6.05 7.98 9.81
CA ILE A 11 6.20 7.47 11.18
C ILE A 11 4.84 7.25 11.83
N SER A 12 3.92 8.21 11.70
CA SER A 12 2.56 8.11 12.26
C SER A 12 1.79 6.93 11.65
N ALA A 13 1.97 6.67 10.35
CA ALA A 13 1.36 5.52 9.68
C ALA A 13 1.88 4.19 10.22
N PHE A 14 3.19 4.08 10.51
CA PHE A 14 3.76 2.90 11.16
C PHE A 14 3.18 2.68 12.56
N GLN A 15 3.09 3.74 13.37
CA GLN A 15 2.51 3.68 14.72
C GLN A 15 1.07 3.18 14.67
N LYS A 16 0.24 3.78 13.81
CA LYS A 16 -1.16 3.39 13.65
C LYS A 16 -1.33 1.94 13.18
N ARG A 17 -0.46 1.47 12.26
CA ARG A 17 -0.47 0.05 11.86
C ARG A 17 -0.10 -0.87 13.02
N ALA A 18 0.89 -0.50 13.82
CA ALA A 18 1.29 -1.27 15.00
C ALA A 18 0.15 -1.36 16.04
N GLU A 19 -0.56 -0.25 16.30
CA GLU A 19 -1.73 -0.21 17.18
C GLU A 19 -2.85 -1.14 16.69
N ILE A 20 -3.17 -1.11 15.39
CA ILE A 20 -4.17 -2.01 14.79
C ILE A 20 -3.76 -3.47 14.95
N GLY A 21 -2.50 -3.80 14.68
CA GLY A 21 -1.96 -5.15 14.88
C GLY A 21 -2.07 -5.59 16.34
N GLN A 22 -1.74 -4.70 17.28
CA GLN A 22 -1.83 -4.97 18.70
C GLN A 22 -3.28 -5.20 19.16
N VAL A 23 -4.24 -4.43 18.67
CA VAL A 23 -5.67 -4.64 18.94
C VAL A 23 -6.15 -5.97 18.36
N LYS A 24 -5.72 -6.32 17.14
CA LYS A 24 -6.15 -7.54 16.44
C LYS A 24 -5.58 -8.83 17.06
N TYR A 25 -4.32 -8.80 17.48
CA TYR A 25 -3.59 -10.00 17.93
C TYR A 25 -3.27 -10.02 19.43
N GLY A 26 -3.51 -8.92 20.15
CA GLY A 26 -3.15 -8.78 21.57
C GLY A 26 -1.64 -8.79 21.83
N LYS A 27 -0.81 -8.60 20.80
CA LYS A 27 0.64 -8.76 20.83
C LYS A 27 1.33 -7.71 19.96
N THR A 28 2.52 -7.26 20.36
CA THR A 28 3.43 -6.48 19.51
C THR A 28 4.29 -7.43 18.67
N LEU A 29 5.22 -6.90 17.87
CA LEU A 29 6.24 -7.73 17.20
C LEU A 29 7.28 -8.33 18.17
N ASP A 30 7.33 -7.90 19.44
CA ASP A 30 8.17 -8.51 20.49
C ASP A 30 7.63 -9.86 20.99
N ARG A 31 6.62 -10.40 20.29
CA ARG A 31 6.03 -11.72 20.57
C ARG A 31 7.02 -12.85 20.32
N ASN A 32 6.92 -13.90 21.12
CA ASN A 32 7.81 -15.07 21.09
C ASN A 32 7.08 -16.38 20.79
N ASP A 33 5.82 -16.30 20.37
CA ASP A 33 4.92 -17.43 20.11
C ASP A 33 4.86 -17.86 18.64
N LEU A 34 5.56 -17.15 17.74
CA LEU A 34 5.69 -17.51 16.33
C LEU A 34 7.02 -18.20 16.05
N THR A 35 6.97 -19.27 15.27
CA THR A 35 8.16 -19.90 14.67
C THR A 35 8.74 -19.04 13.55
N PHE A 36 10.01 -19.26 13.21
CA PHE A 36 10.65 -18.60 12.08
C PHE A 36 9.89 -18.80 10.75
N LEU A 37 9.35 -20.00 10.51
CA LEU A 37 8.57 -20.28 9.31
C LEU A 37 7.25 -19.51 9.28
N GLN A 38 6.57 -19.36 10.43
CA GLN A 38 5.35 -18.56 10.51
C GLN A 38 5.62 -17.08 10.23
N TRP A 39 6.75 -16.54 10.69
CA TRP A 39 7.17 -15.18 10.33
C TRP A 39 7.34 -15.00 8.82
N ILE A 40 7.99 -15.95 8.15
CA ILE A 40 8.15 -15.93 6.69
C ILE A 40 6.78 -16.00 6.01
N GLN A 41 5.92 -16.92 6.45
CA GLN A 41 4.59 -17.11 5.88
C GLN A 41 3.76 -15.83 5.97
N HIS A 42 3.70 -15.19 7.15
CA HIS A 42 2.98 -13.92 7.32
C HIS A 42 3.56 -12.78 6.48
N ALA A 43 4.89 -12.71 6.34
CA ALA A 43 5.51 -11.73 5.47
C ALA A 43 5.15 -11.96 3.99
N GLN A 44 5.10 -13.21 3.53
CA GLN A 44 4.65 -13.54 2.17
C GLN A 44 3.19 -13.16 1.94
N GLU A 45 2.31 -13.42 2.91
CA GLU A 45 0.88 -13.05 2.87
C GLU A 45 0.70 -11.52 2.74
N GLU A 46 1.38 -10.73 3.58
CA GLU A 46 1.31 -9.26 3.51
C GLU A 46 1.88 -8.70 2.19
N LEU A 47 2.90 -9.36 1.62
CA LEU A 47 3.43 -9.00 0.30
C LEU A 47 2.47 -9.35 -0.83
N MET A 48 1.71 -10.45 -0.72
CA MET A 48 0.65 -10.79 -1.68
C MET A 48 -0.44 -9.70 -1.70
N ASP A 49 -0.85 -9.20 -0.54
CA ASP A 49 -1.77 -8.04 -0.46
C ASP A 49 -1.17 -6.81 -1.15
N GLY A 50 0.12 -6.54 -0.94
CA GLY A 50 0.85 -5.49 -1.64
C GLY A 50 0.80 -5.63 -3.17
N ILE A 51 0.99 -6.85 -3.69
CA ILE A 51 0.90 -7.13 -5.13
C ILE A 51 -0.50 -6.86 -5.68
N LEU A 52 -1.56 -7.21 -4.93
CA LEU A 52 -2.94 -6.92 -5.34
C LEU A 52 -3.20 -5.41 -5.46
N TYR A 53 -2.68 -4.60 -4.53
CA TYR A 53 -2.76 -3.14 -4.64
C TYR A 53 -2.01 -2.62 -5.87
N LEU A 54 -0.80 -3.12 -6.14
CA LEU A 54 -0.03 -2.72 -7.33
C LEU A 54 -0.76 -3.07 -8.63
N GLU A 55 -1.34 -4.27 -8.72
CA GLU A 55 -2.11 -4.69 -9.88
C GLU A 55 -3.32 -3.78 -10.10
N LYS A 56 -4.03 -3.41 -9.03
CA LYS A 56 -5.16 -2.48 -9.13
C LYS A 56 -4.72 -1.09 -9.61
N ILE A 57 -3.60 -0.57 -9.08
CA ILE A 57 -3.04 0.72 -9.49
C ILE A 57 -2.67 0.70 -10.97
N LYS A 58 -2.05 -0.38 -11.46
CA LYS A 58 -1.71 -0.56 -12.88
C LYS A 58 -2.95 -0.47 -13.77
N GLN A 59 -4.02 -1.20 -13.42
CA GLN A 59 -5.29 -1.15 -14.16
C GLN A 59 -5.93 0.25 -14.18
N LEU A 60 -5.84 0.99 -13.07
CA LEU A 60 -6.33 2.36 -12.98
C LEU A 60 -5.53 3.30 -13.89
N ALA A 61 -4.21 3.18 -13.90
CA ALA A 61 -3.33 3.98 -14.76
C ALA A 61 -3.58 3.71 -16.25
N GLU A 62 -3.73 2.44 -16.64
CA GLU A 62 -4.08 2.04 -18.01
C GLU A 62 -5.46 2.61 -18.42
N SER A 63 -6.44 2.53 -17.52
CA SER A 63 -7.79 3.07 -17.77
C SER A 63 -7.76 4.60 -17.96
N GLN A 64 -7.02 5.33 -17.12
CA GLN A 64 -6.85 6.78 -17.24
C GLN A 64 -6.15 7.16 -18.55
N THR A 65 -5.14 6.36 -18.94
CA THR A 65 -4.42 6.56 -20.20
C THR A 65 -5.35 6.41 -21.41
N LEU A 66 -6.21 5.38 -21.42
CA LEU A 66 -7.19 5.16 -22.48
C LEU A 66 -8.21 6.31 -22.60
N VAL A 67 -8.65 6.88 -21.48
CA VAL A 67 -9.55 8.04 -21.47
C VAL A 67 -8.86 9.27 -22.06
N ALA A 68 -7.64 9.59 -21.60
CA ALA A 68 -6.87 10.72 -22.10
C ALA A 68 -6.61 10.63 -23.63
N VAL A 69 -6.32 9.43 -24.15
CA VAL A 69 -6.12 9.22 -25.60
C VAL A 69 -7.41 9.45 -26.39
N ARG A 70 -8.57 9.00 -25.87
CA ARG A 70 -9.87 9.21 -26.52
C ARG A 70 -10.27 10.68 -26.55
N GLU A 71 -10.03 11.42 -25.46
CA GLU A 71 -10.30 12.85 -25.39
C GLU A 71 -9.43 13.65 -26.37
N ALA A 72 -8.13 13.31 -26.47
CA ALA A 72 -7.22 13.94 -27.42
C ALA A 72 -7.62 13.70 -28.89
N ALA A 73 -8.10 12.50 -29.23
CA ALA A 73 -8.54 12.17 -30.59
C ALA A 73 -9.82 12.93 -31.01
N HIS A 74 -10.72 13.22 -30.07
CA HIS A 74 -11.92 14.02 -30.32
C HIS A 74 -11.61 15.52 -30.45
N ALA A 75 -10.63 16.04 -29.72
CA ALA A 75 -10.24 17.45 -29.81
C ALA A 75 -9.62 17.82 -31.18
N GLY A 76 -8.92 16.90 -31.82
CA GLY A 76 -8.28 17.12 -33.14
C GLY A 76 -9.21 17.09 -34.35
N HIS A 77 -10.47 16.68 -34.21
CA HIS A 77 -11.46 16.64 -35.30
C HIS A 77 -12.35 17.90 -35.38
N ASN A 78 -12.23 18.82 -34.41
CA ASN A 78 -13.05 20.04 -34.32
C ASN A 78 -12.28 21.32 -34.73
N THR A 79 -11.15 21.18 -35.43
CA THR A 79 -10.35 22.27 -36.01
C THR A 79 -10.21 22.07 -37.51
#